data_AF-A0A660PA21-F1
#
_entry.id   AF-A0A660PA21-F1
#
_cell.length_a   1.000
_cell.length_b   1.000
_cell.length_c   1.000
_cell.angle_alpha   90.00
_cell.angle_beta   90.00
_cell.angle_gamma   90.00
#
_symmetry.space_group_name_H-M   'P 1'
#
loop_
_entity.id
_entity.type
_entity.pdbx_description
1 polymer ?
#
loop_
_entity_poly.entity_id
_entity_poly.type
_entity_poly.pdbx_seq_one_letter_code
_entity_poly.pdbx_strand_id
1 'polypeptide(L)'
;MASSCNKNNDDDTPTKGKLKVNFEHYIDGNPIIYDSLMYVNEAGNRYLLYEVQYFVTDMVLYKSDGTSKTINDWTDYHYVDSNIPNSLTWDVYDELEPGTYDSIAFHLGFSSDKNESFMFVNSPEKDMIWPEYLGGGYH
;
A
#
# COMPACT_ATOMS: atom_id res chain seq x y z
N MET A 1 -36.63 -44.48 -19.82
CA MET A 1 -37.18 -43.15 -19.48
C MET A 1 -36.18 -42.43 -18.60
N ALA A 2 -35.95 -41.16 -18.89
CA ALA A 2 -34.91 -40.34 -18.31
C ALA A 2 -35.09 -40.14 -16.80
N SER A 3 -33.98 -40.16 -16.06
CA SER A 3 -33.90 -39.51 -14.75
C SER A 3 -32.92 -38.35 -14.89
N SER A 4 -33.44 -37.14 -14.69
CA SER A 4 -32.77 -35.87 -14.88
C SER A 4 -31.76 -35.61 -13.77
N CYS A 5 -30.50 -35.35 -14.10
CA CYS A 5 -29.57 -34.71 -13.17
C CYS A 5 -29.93 -33.23 -13.08
N ASN A 6 -30.55 -32.80 -11.98
CA ASN A 6 -30.49 -31.40 -11.59
C ASN A 6 -29.04 -31.09 -11.23
N LYS A 7 -28.31 -30.45 -12.15
CA LYS A 7 -27.16 -29.64 -11.76
C LYS A 7 -27.73 -28.43 -11.03
N ASN A 8 -27.76 -28.50 -9.71
CA ASN A 8 -27.74 -27.28 -8.92
C ASN A 8 -26.39 -26.64 -9.23
N ASN A 9 -26.39 -25.73 -10.20
CA ASN A 9 -25.32 -24.76 -10.34
C ASN A 9 -25.52 -23.78 -9.18
N ASP A 10 -25.09 -24.17 -7.98
CA ASP A 10 -24.65 -23.19 -7.01
C ASP A 10 -23.36 -22.62 -7.62
N ASP A 11 -23.53 -21.59 -8.46
CA ASP A 11 -22.45 -20.75 -8.94
C ASP A 11 -21.86 -20.05 -7.71
N ASP A 12 -20.99 -20.76 -7.00
CA ASP A 12 -20.13 -20.23 -5.92
C ASP A 12 -19.01 -19.37 -6.55
N THR A 13 -19.39 -18.52 -7.50
CA THR A 13 -18.52 -17.50 -8.05
C THR A 13 -18.33 -16.46 -6.95
N PRO A 14 -17.09 -16.20 -6.49
CA PRO A 14 -16.85 -15.18 -5.49
C PRO A 14 -17.44 -13.86 -6.00
N THR A 15 -18.46 -13.36 -5.31
CA THR A 15 -19.16 -12.13 -5.68
C THR A 15 -18.34 -10.89 -5.36
N LYS A 16 -17.14 -11.07 -4.78
CA LYS A 16 -16.21 -10.04 -4.34
C LYS A 16 -14.77 -10.45 -4.64
N GLY A 17 -13.94 -9.47 -4.99
CA GLY A 17 -12.50 -9.64 -5.15
C GLY A 17 -11.72 -9.24 -3.89
N LYS A 18 -10.47 -9.70 -3.80
CA LYS A 18 -9.46 -9.22 -2.85
C LYS A 18 -8.37 -8.47 -3.59
N LEU A 19 -7.75 -7.49 -2.93
CA LEU A 19 -6.65 -6.71 -3.47
C LEU A 19 -5.35 -7.03 -2.72
N LYS A 20 -4.31 -7.26 -3.51
CA LYS A 20 -2.93 -7.33 -3.04
C LYS A 20 -2.12 -6.26 -3.75
N VAL A 21 -1.45 -5.40 -2.99
CA VAL A 21 -0.55 -4.37 -3.52
C VAL A 21 0.88 -4.78 -3.25
N ASN A 22 1.74 -4.71 -4.28
CA ASN A 22 3.17 -4.98 -4.15
C ASN A 22 3.94 -3.67 -4.35
N PHE A 23 4.93 -3.44 -3.48
CA PHE A 23 5.78 -2.25 -3.52
C PHE A 23 7.15 -2.61 -4.08
N GLU A 24 7.49 -2.01 -5.21
CA GLU A 24 8.76 -2.19 -5.89
C GLU A 24 9.42 -0.82 -6.10
N HIS A 25 10.73 -0.77 -5.88
CA HIS A 25 11.49 0.47 -5.88
C HIS A 25 12.51 0.47 -7.00
N TYR A 26 12.55 1.57 -7.74
CA TYR A 26 13.38 1.74 -8.94
C TYR A 26 14.12 3.08 -8.90
N ILE A 27 15.32 3.10 -9.46
CA ILE A 27 16.06 4.33 -9.80
C ILE A 27 16.32 4.28 -11.30
N ASP A 28 15.91 5.34 -12.00
CA ASP A 28 16.01 5.47 -13.45
C ASP A 28 15.47 4.23 -14.22
N GLY A 29 14.37 3.67 -13.72
CA GLY A 29 13.69 2.50 -14.30
C GLY A 29 14.35 1.15 -14.01
N ASN A 30 15.45 1.10 -13.25
CA ASN A 30 16.10 -0.15 -12.84
C ASN A 30 15.83 -0.44 -11.36
N PRO A 31 15.64 -1.71 -10.95
CA PRO A 31 15.48 -2.06 -9.54
C PRO A 31 16.64 -1.52 -8.71
N ILE A 32 16.33 -0.96 -7.54
CA ILE A 32 17.36 -0.40 -6.65
C ILE A 32 18.35 -1.48 -6.21
N ILE A 33 19.62 -1.19 -6.42
CA ILE A 33 20.76 -1.80 -5.75
C ILE A 33 21.05 -0.98 -4.47
N TYR A 34 20.84 -1.59 -3.31
CA TYR A 34 21.10 -0.99 -2.00
C TYR A 34 22.58 -1.13 -1.61
N ASP A 35 23.02 -0.31 -0.65
CA ASP A 35 24.38 -0.31 -0.07
C ASP A 35 25.51 -0.21 -1.12
N SER A 36 25.25 0.55 -2.19
CA SER A 36 26.21 0.77 -3.27
C SER A 36 26.27 2.24 -3.69
N LEU A 37 27.43 2.87 -3.51
CA LEU A 37 27.70 4.27 -3.88
C LEU A 37 27.88 4.44 -5.39
N MET A 38 26.79 4.23 -6.13
CA MET A 38 26.79 4.18 -7.59
C MET A 38 25.85 5.16 -8.27
N TYR A 39 24.83 5.67 -7.58
CA TYR A 39 23.89 6.62 -8.17
C TYR A 39 24.44 8.04 -8.17
N VAL A 40 23.96 8.87 -9.10
CA VAL A 40 24.33 10.27 -9.24
C VAL A 40 23.07 11.08 -9.41
N ASN A 41 22.87 12.11 -8.59
CA ASN A 41 21.70 12.99 -8.72
C ASN A 41 21.94 14.05 -9.82
N GLU A 42 20.90 14.78 -10.19
CA GLU A 42 20.98 15.83 -11.22
C GLU A 42 22.03 16.93 -10.93
N ALA A 43 22.39 17.12 -9.67
CA ALA A 43 23.44 18.06 -9.26
C ALA A 43 24.86 17.46 -9.31
N GLY A 44 25.03 16.23 -9.82
CA GLY A 44 26.31 15.56 -9.96
C GLY A 44 26.86 14.90 -8.69
N ASN A 45 26.05 14.83 -7.62
CA ASN A 45 26.49 14.24 -6.35
C ASN A 45 26.23 12.73 -6.36
N ARG A 46 27.23 11.96 -5.92
CA ARG A 46 27.10 10.52 -5.71
C ARG A 46 26.28 10.22 -4.47
N TYR A 47 25.42 9.23 -4.56
CA TYR A 47 24.61 8.75 -3.44
C TYR A 47 24.38 7.24 -3.51
N LEU A 48 23.94 6.68 -2.40
CA LEU A 48 23.47 5.31 -2.27
C LEU A 48 22.19 5.31 -1.42
N LEU A 49 21.37 4.29 -1.55
CA LEU A 49 20.28 4.05 -0.63
C LEU A 49 20.61 2.86 0.26
N TYR A 50 20.45 3.06 1.56
CA TYR A 50 20.52 1.99 2.56
C TYR A 50 19.17 1.33 2.73
N GLU A 51 18.12 2.14 2.78
CA GLU A 51 16.78 1.71 3.17
C GLU A 51 15.76 2.73 2.66
N VAL A 52 14.54 2.26 2.42
CA VAL A 52 13.36 3.09 2.13
C VAL A 52 12.27 2.68 3.10
N GLN A 53 11.73 3.65 3.83
CA GLN A 53 10.65 3.48 4.81
C GLN A 53 9.60 4.56 4.60
N TYR A 54 8.32 4.17 4.58
CA TYR A 54 7.19 5.11 4.49
C TYR A 54 5.88 4.43 4.85
N PHE A 55 4.85 5.24 5.09
CA PHE A 55 3.47 4.78 5.16
C PHE A 55 2.76 5.00 3.82
N VAL A 56 1.83 4.11 3.50
CA VAL A 56 0.83 4.32 2.45
C VAL A 56 -0.52 4.43 3.13
N THR A 57 -1.22 5.53 2.92
CA THR A 57 -2.50 5.81 3.57
C THR A 57 -3.53 6.32 2.57
N ASP A 58 -4.80 6.36 3.00
CA ASP A 58 -5.88 6.98 2.22
C ASP A 58 -6.01 6.44 0.80
N MET A 59 -5.82 5.13 0.63
CA MET A 59 -5.89 4.49 -0.67
C MET A 59 -7.34 4.53 -1.21
N VAL A 60 -7.49 5.03 -2.43
CA VAL A 60 -8.77 5.10 -3.15
C VAL A 60 -8.60 4.42 -4.51
N LEU A 61 -9.47 3.46 -4.79
CA LEU A 61 -9.61 2.85 -6.11
C LEU A 61 -10.75 3.52 -6.86
N TYR A 62 -10.50 3.96 -8.09
CA TYR A 62 -11.52 4.55 -8.96
C TYR A 62 -11.96 3.55 -10.01
N LYS A 63 -13.28 3.49 -10.23
CA LYS A 63 -13.89 2.65 -11.25
C LYS A 63 -14.17 3.45 -12.50
N SER A 64 -14.17 2.75 -13.63
CA SER A 64 -14.49 3.35 -14.94
C SER A 64 -15.93 3.84 -15.08
N ASP A 65 -16.83 3.47 -14.15
CA ASP A 65 -18.20 3.99 -14.06
C ASP A 65 -18.30 5.32 -13.30
N GLY A 66 -17.18 5.87 -12.81
CA GLY A 66 -17.11 7.11 -12.05
C GLY A 66 -17.31 6.97 -10.54
N THR A 67 -17.58 5.75 -10.04
CA THR A 67 -17.61 5.47 -8.59
C THR A 67 -16.22 5.18 -8.05
N SER A 68 -16.06 5.20 -6.72
CA SER A 68 -14.78 4.92 -6.07
C SER A 68 -14.96 4.06 -4.81
N LYS A 69 -13.89 3.39 -4.41
CA LYS A 69 -13.79 2.62 -3.16
C LYS A 69 -12.56 3.09 -2.39
N THR A 70 -12.79 3.74 -1.25
CA THR A 70 -11.75 3.99 -0.26
C THR A 70 -11.47 2.68 0.49
N ILE A 71 -10.19 2.38 0.68
CA ILE A 71 -9.69 1.26 1.48
C ILE A 71 -9.65 1.70 2.94
N ASN A 72 -10.52 1.11 3.76
CA ASN A 72 -10.73 1.56 5.13
C ASN A 72 -11.45 0.52 6.02
N ASP A 73 -11.29 -0.77 5.74
CA ASP A 73 -11.81 -1.83 6.61
C ASP A 73 -10.93 -1.95 7.88
N TRP A 74 -10.36 -3.12 8.19
CA TRP A 74 -9.58 -3.34 9.41
C TRP A 74 -8.39 -2.38 9.59
N THR A 75 -7.77 -1.94 8.49
CA THR A 75 -6.72 -0.93 8.47
C THR A 75 -6.85 -0.06 7.24
N ASP A 76 -6.56 1.24 7.37
CA ASP A 76 -6.52 2.23 6.28
C ASP A 76 -5.10 2.73 5.98
N TYR A 77 -4.09 2.10 6.59
CA TYR A 77 -2.68 2.35 6.36
C TYR A 77 -1.90 1.05 6.15
N HIS A 78 -0.72 1.19 5.55
CA HIS A 78 0.28 0.13 5.42
C HIS A 78 1.69 0.70 5.56
N TYR A 79 2.52 0.09 6.41
CA TYR A 79 3.93 0.44 6.56
C TYR A 79 4.77 -0.34 5.55
N VAL A 80 5.67 0.35 4.86
CA VAL A 80 6.59 -0.21 3.86
C VAL A 80 8.01 0.04 4.30
N ASP A 81 8.83 -1.00 4.25
CA ASP A 81 10.24 -0.99 4.63
C ASP A 81 11.02 -2.00 3.78
N SER A 82 12.03 -1.50 3.05
CA SER A 82 12.88 -2.33 2.18
C SER A 82 13.66 -3.42 2.92
N ASN A 83 13.92 -3.27 4.22
CA ASN A 83 14.59 -4.24 5.06
C ASN A 83 13.64 -5.26 5.70
N ILE A 84 12.32 -5.07 5.58
CA ILE A 84 11.29 -6.00 6.07
C ILE A 84 10.52 -6.54 4.86
N PRO A 85 10.92 -7.69 4.27
CA PRO A 85 10.33 -8.18 3.03
C PRO A 85 8.81 -8.34 3.04
N ASN A 86 8.23 -8.74 4.17
CA ASN A 86 6.77 -8.89 4.30
C ASN A 86 6.01 -7.55 4.30
N SER A 87 6.70 -6.43 4.54
CA SER A 87 6.10 -5.09 4.44
C SER A 87 6.01 -4.60 2.99
N LEU A 88 6.69 -5.26 2.04
CA LEU A 88 6.62 -4.92 0.60
C LEU A 88 5.35 -5.45 -0.07
N THR A 89 4.45 -6.07 0.69
CA THR A 89 3.15 -6.54 0.22
C THR A 89 2.07 -6.12 1.20
N TRP A 90 0.99 -5.54 0.67
CA TRP A 90 -0.21 -5.23 1.43
C TRP A 90 -1.36 -6.13 0.95
N ASP A 91 -1.76 -7.05 1.81
CA ASP A 91 -3.01 -7.79 1.69
C ASP A 91 -4.15 -6.91 2.24
N VAL A 92 -4.90 -6.27 1.34
CA VAL A 92 -5.97 -5.34 1.70
C VAL A 92 -7.18 -6.11 2.24
N TYR A 93 -7.72 -5.68 3.38
CA TYR A 93 -8.83 -6.35 4.06
C TYR A 93 -10.16 -6.17 3.32
N ASP A 94 -10.38 -4.99 2.75
CA ASP A 94 -11.59 -4.63 2.02
C ASP A 94 -11.95 -5.68 0.95
N GLU A 95 -13.24 -5.99 0.88
CA GLU A 95 -13.82 -6.70 -0.26
C GLU A 95 -14.16 -5.74 -1.38
N LEU A 96 -13.79 -6.10 -2.61
CA LEU A 96 -14.02 -5.28 -3.78
C LEU A 96 -15.20 -5.80 -4.58
N GLU A 97 -16.13 -4.90 -4.89
CA GLU A 97 -17.18 -5.19 -5.85
C GLU A 97 -16.59 -5.51 -7.23
N PRO A 98 -17.19 -6.46 -7.99
CA PRO A 98 -16.84 -6.70 -9.37
C PRO A 98 -16.97 -5.41 -10.19
N GLY A 99 -16.04 -5.21 -11.12
CA GLY A 99 -16.01 -4.03 -11.97
C GLY A 99 -14.62 -3.77 -12.52
N THR A 100 -14.52 -2.75 -13.37
CA THR A 100 -13.25 -2.26 -13.91
C THR A 100 -12.78 -1.08 -13.09
N TYR A 101 -11.61 -1.24 -12.47
CA TYR A 101 -10.88 -0.17 -11.79
C TYR A 101 -9.76 0.29 -12.72
N ASP A 102 -9.63 1.59 -12.94
CA ASP A 102 -8.69 2.15 -13.93
C ASP A 102 -7.63 3.07 -13.32
N SER A 103 -7.81 3.46 -12.05
CA SER A 103 -6.87 4.33 -11.36
C SER A 103 -6.90 4.12 -9.86
N ILE A 104 -5.79 4.48 -9.22
CA ILE A 104 -5.56 4.42 -7.79
C ILE A 104 -4.95 5.74 -7.34
N ALA A 105 -5.38 6.24 -6.18
CA ALA A 105 -4.72 7.33 -5.46
C ALA A 105 -4.41 6.87 -4.04
N PHE A 106 -3.36 7.44 -3.46
CA PHE A 106 -2.95 7.21 -2.07
C PHE A 106 -2.05 8.36 -1.62
N HIS A 107 -1.85 8.49 -0.32
CA HIS A 107 -0.82 9.35 0.25
C HIS A 107 0.43 8.53 0.57
N LEU A 108 1.60 9.12 0.30
CA LEU A 108 2.86 8.70 0.89
C LEU A 108 3.02 9.46 2.21
N GLY A 109 3.02 8.74 3.33
CA GLY A 109 2.85 9.28 4.67
C GLY A 109 1.37 9.43 5.05
N PHE A 110 1.11 10.18 6.12
CA PHE A 110 -0.23 10.52 6.59
C PHE A 110 -0.67 11.91 6.10
N SER A 111 -1.96 12.05 5.79
CA SER A 111 -2.60 13.35 5.63
C SER A 111 -2.55 14.15 6.94
N SER A 112 -2.55 15.48 6.86
CA SER A 112 -2.35 16.35 8.03
C SER A 112 -3.37 16.16 9.13
N ASP A 113 -4.60 15.76 8.79
CA ASP A 113 -5.69 15.48 9.70
C ASP A 113 -5.62 14.08 10.33
N LYS A 114 -4.82 13.16 9.76
CA LYS A 114 -4.60 11.80 10.27
C LYS A 114 -3.25 11.61 10.94
N ASN A 115 -2.29 12.52 10.74
CA ASN A 115 -0.95 12.38 11.29
C ASN A 115 -0.91 12.76 12.78
N GLU A 116 -1.45 11.89 13.62
CA GLU A 116 -1.49 12.10 15.08
C GLU A 116 -0.30 11.42 15.76
N SER A 117 0.27 12.05 16.78
CA SER A 117 1.38 11.48 17.53
C SER A 117 0.93 10.29 18.38
N PHE A 118 1.83 9.31 18.55
CA PHE A 118 1.64 8.14 19.42
C PHE A 118 0.50 7.17 19.01
N MET A 119 0.09 7.19 17.73
CA MET A 119 -0.88 6.22 17.18
C MET A 119 -0.36 4.77 17.23
N PHE A 120 0.95 4.58 17.10
CA PHE A 120 1.57 3.25 17.07
C PHE A 120 2.33 2.96 18.35
N VAL A 121 2.02 1.80 18.95
CA VAL A 121 2.64 1.33 20.21
C VAL A 121 3.73 0.28 20.00
N ASN A 122 3.82 -0.33 18.81
CA ASN A 122 4.76 -1.40 18.50
C ASN A 122 5.68 -0.99 17.33
N SER A 123 6.88 -1.57 17.30
CA SER A 123 7.76 -1.50 16.13
C SER A 123 7.22 -2.41 15.01
N PRO A 124 7.48 -2.08 13.73
CA PRO A 124 8.34 -0.99 13.27
C PRO A 124 7.68 0.40 13.22
N GLU A 125 6.35 0.49 13.18
CA GLU A 125 5.63 1.74 12.89
C GLU A 125 5.91 2.84 13.93
N LYS A 126 6.02 2.47 15.22
CA LYS A 126 6.33 3.46 16.28
C LYS A 126 7.69 4.14 16.10
N ASP A 127 8.62 3.51 15.37
CA ASP A 127 9.99 4.00 15.21
C ASP A 127 10.08 5.12 14.18
N MET A 128 8.99 5.36 13.42
CA MET A 128 8.83 6.47 12.48
C MET A 128 8.33 7.78 13.13
N ILE A 129 8.23 7.83 14.46
CA ILE A 129 7.69 9.00 15.18
C ILE A 129 8.52 10.26 14.93
N TRP A 130 7.86 11.36 14.59
CA TRP A 130 8.47 12.67 14.43
C TRP A 130 8.38 13.47 15.74
N PRO A 131 9.43 14.20 16.16
CA PRO A 131 9.41 14.89 17.46
C PRO A 131 8.30 15.95 17.59
N GLU A 132 7.58 15.96 18.72
CA GLU A 132 6.49 16.91 19.02
C GLU A 132 6.87 18.38 18.81
N TYR A 133 8.07 18.77 19.24
CA TYR A 133 8.54 20.15 19.12
C TYR A 133 8.91 20.55 17.68
N LEU A 134 8.92 19.60 16.74
CA LEU A 134 9.13 19.81 15.30
C LEU A 134 7.84 19.58 14.47
N GLY A 135 6.68 19.42 15.13
CA GLY A 135 5.39 19.24 14.47
C GLY A 135 4.63 17.97 14.87
N GLY A 136 5.32 16.99 15.48
CA GLY A 136 4.70 15.73 15.91
C GLY A 136 4.33 14.79 14.75
N GLY A 137 3.62 13.71 15.08
CA GLY A 137 3.15 12.70 14.14
C GLY A 137 4.23 11.69 13.77
N TYR A 138 4.21 11.29 12.50
CA TYR A 138 5.10 10.31 11.89
C TYR A 138 5.67 10.87 10.58
N HIS A 139 6.85 10.36 10.22
CA HIS A 139 7.56 10.63 8.97
C HIS A 139 6.72 10.35 7.71
#